data_AF-A0A537T4U2-F1
#
_entry.id   AF-A0A537T4U2-F1
#
_cell.length_a   1.000
_cell.length_b   1.000
_cell.length_c   1.000
_cell.angle_alpha   90.00
_cell.angle_beta   90.00
_cell.angle_gamma   90.00
#
_symmetry.space_group_name_H-M   'P 1'
#
loop_
_entity.id
_entity.type
_entity.pdbx_description
1 polymer ?
#
loop_
_entity_poly.entity_id
_entity_poly.type
_entity_poly.pdbx_seq_one_letter_code
_entity_poly.pdbx_strand_id
1 'polypeptide(L)'
;MAEHAIHPPIHLVTHPDEPIRSLEAAAKVIRRHAGELPRPQRAGLLQQLKHASTLQEAEAAGNAFRAWAEAQGLLLVPPEDGKRA
;
A
#
# COMPACT_ATOMS: atom_id res chain seq x y z
N MET A 1 19.48 1.64 -6.29
CA MET A 1 18.40 2.14 -5.42
C MET A 1 17.92 0.93 -4.63
N ALA A 2 17.87 1.00 -3.31
CA ALA A 2 17.50 -0.16 -2.49
C ALA A 2 16.04 -0.54 -2.81
N GLU A 3 15.87 -1.73 -3.38
CA GLU A 3 14.58 -2.32 -3.72
C GLU A 3 13.91 -2.76 -2.41
N HIS A 4 13.37 -1.80 -1.65
CA HIS A 4 12.60 -2.10 -0.45
C HIS A 4 11.28 -2.73 -0.87
N ALA A 5 11.27 -4.06 -0.91
CA ALA A 5 10.10 -4.86 -1.21
C ALA A 5 9.10 -4.73 -0.04
N ILE A 6 7.83 -4.47 -0.37
CA ILE A 6 6.74 -4.51 0.59
C ILE A 6 6.47 -5.97 0.92
N HIS A 7 6.68 -6.34 2.17
CA HIS A 7 6.33 -7.64 2.73
C HIS A 7 5.40 -7.44 3.93
N PRO A 8 4.22 -8.09 3.96
CA PRO A 8 3.64 -8.99 2.95
C PRO A 8 3.11 -8.27 1.68
N PRO A 9 2.99 -8.97 0.54
CA PRO A 9 2.43 -8.42 -0.69
C PRO A 9 0.97 -7.97 -0.52
N ILE A 10 0.64 -6.77 -1.01
CA ILE A 10 -0.70 -6.20 -0.87
C ILE A 10 -1.47 -6.41 -2.17
N HIS A 11 -2.57 -7.17 -2.10
CA HIS A 11 -3.44 -7.40 -3.26
C HIS A 11 -4.55 -6.35 -3.26
N LEU A 12 -4.85 -5.79 -4.44
CA LEU A 12 -5.89 -4.79 -4.60
C LEU A 12 -7.01 -5.35 -5.48
N VAL A 13 -8.26 -5.04 -5.15
CA VAL A 13 -9.44 -5.45 -5.94
C VAL A 13 -9.39 -4.92 -7.37
N THR A 14 -8.74 -3.78 -7.57
CA THR A 14 -8.57 -3.16 -8.90
C THR A 14 -7.53 -3.88 -9.76
N HIS A 15 -6.61 -4.61 -9.14
CA HIS A 15 -5.51 -5.33 -9.79
C HIS A 15 -5.26 -6.65 -9.02
N PRO A 16 -6.18 -7.62 -9.08
CA PRO A 16 -6.08 -8.85 -8.31
C PRO A 16 -4.90 -9.72 -8.76
N ASP A 17 -4.51 -9.64 -10.04
CA ASP A 17 -3.40 -10.39 -10.63
C ASP A 17 -2.01 -9.78 -10.37
N GLU A 18 -1.94 -8.48 -9.99
CA GLU A 18 -0.68 -7.77 -9.79
C GLU A 18 -0.53 -7.32 -8.33
N PRO A 19 -0.01 -8.20 -7.44
CA PRO A 19 0.26 -7.82 -6.06
C PRO A 19 1.28 -6.70 -5.96
N ILE A 20 0.96 -5.71 -5.14
CA ILE A 20 1.85 -4.60 -4.82
C ILE A 20 2.95 -5.12 -3.89
N ARG A 21 4.13 -5.36 -4.49
CA ARG A 21 5.36 -5.84 -3.81
C ARG A 21 6.41 -4.74 -3.64
N SER A 22 6.12 -3.52 -4.07
CA SER A 22 7.08 -2.42 -4.10
C SER A 22 6.42 -1.11 -3.69
N LEU A 23 7.16 -0.27 -2.96
CA LEU A 23 6.72 1.06 -2.55
C LEU A 23 6.38 1.95 -3.75
N GLU A 24 7.09 1.80 -4.87
CA GLU A 24 6.80 2.51 -6.11
C GLU A 24 5.46 2.11 -6.72
N ALA A 25 5.13 0.82 -6.70
CA ALA A 25 3.83 0.32 -7.16
C ALA A 25 2.69 0.83 -6.26
N ALA A 26 2.88 0.85 -4.94
CA ALA A 26 1.94 1.45 -3.99
C ALA A 26 1.73 2.95 -4.26
N ALA A 27 2.80 3.71 -4.50
CA ALA A 27 2.72 5.12 -4.83
C ALA A 27 1.98 5.38 -6.15
N LYS A 28 2.13 4.49 -7.14
CA LYS A 28 1.41 4.56 -8.42
C LYS A 28 -0.09 4.35 -8.24
N VAL A 29 -0.49 3.41 -7.37
CA VAL A 29 -1.90 3.19 -7.02
C VAL A 29 -2.50 4.43 -6.35
N ILE A 30 -1.84 5.01 -5.34
CA ILE A 30 -2.33 6.24 -4.70
C ILE A 30 -2.48 7.38 -5.70
N ARG A 31 -1.55 7.52 -6.66
CA ARG A 31 -1.66 8.53 -7.72
C ARG A 31 -2.85 8.28 -8.65
N ARG A 32 -3.17 7.02 -8.95
CA ARG A 32 -4.32 6.65 -9.79
C ARG A 32 -5.65 6.88 -9.06
N HIS A 33 -5.72 6.59 -7.76
CA HIS A 33 -6.90 6.81 -6.91
C HIS A 33 -6.95 8.19 -6.25
N ALA A 34 -6.06 9.11 -6.67
CA ALA A 34 -5.89 10.44 -6.09
C ALA A 34 -7.12 11.36 -6.17
N GLY A 35 -8.15 10.97 -6.92
CA GLY A 35 -9.42 11.68 -7.02
C GLY A 35 -10.33 11.51 -5.80
N GLU A 36 -10.16 10.44 -5.03
CA GLU A 36 -11.06 10.07 -3.91
C GLU A 36 -10.50 10.43 -2.53
N LEU A 37 -9.21 10.82 -2.47
CA LEU A 37 -8.49 11.14 -1.23
C LEU A 37 -8.41 12.65 -0.97
N PRO A 38 -8.58 13.10 0.29
CA PRO A 38 -8.19 14.43 0.72
C PRO A 38 -6.70 14.67 0.43
N ARG A 39 -6.37 15.82 -0.19
CA ARG A 39 -4.99 16.19 -0.53
C ARG A 39 -3.95 16.02 0.59
N PRO A 40 -4.21 16.35 1.88
CA PRO A 40 -3.20 16.20 2.92
C PRO A 40 -2.89 14.73 3.24
N GLN A 41 -3.89 13.86 3.28
CA GLN A 41 -3.69 12.43 3.55
C GLN A 41 -2.93 11.76 2.41
N ARG A 42 -3.24 12.12 1.16
CA ARG A 42 -2.51 11.68 -0.03
C ARG A 42 -1.05 12.10 -0.01
N ALA A 43 -0.77 13.36 0.35
CA ALA A 43 0.58 13.89 0.41
C ALA A 43 1.42 13.15 1.48
N GLY A 44 0.85 12.90 2.66
CA GLY A 44 1.50 12.14 3.72
C GLY A 44 1.88 10.72 3.31
N LEU A 45 0.94 9.97 2.73
CA LEU A 45 1.20 8.60 2.25
C LEU A 45 2.25 8.55 1.14
N LEU A 46 2.17 9.47 0.16
CA LEU A 46 3.18 9.55 -0.91
C LEU A 46 4.56 9.94 -0.40
N GLN A 47 4.63 10.77 0.63
CA GLN A 47 5.88 11.14 1.26
C GLN A 47 6.49 9.93 1.99
N GLN A 48 5.70 9.21 2.78
CA GLN A 48 6.19 8.01 3.49
C GLN A 48 6.69 6.92 2.52
N LEU A 49 5.94 6.65 1.44
CA LEU A 49 6.34 5.66 0.43
C LEU A 49 7.60 6.06 -0.35
N LYS A 50 7.84 7.36 -0.55
CA LYS A 50 9.03 7.85 -1.26
C LYS A 50 10.27 7.99 -0.38
N HIS A 51 10.07 8.30 0.90
CA HIS A 51 11.17 8.56 1.83
C HIS A 51 11.61 7.33 2.63
N ALA A 52 10.85 6.23 2.58
CA ALA A 52 11.22 4.97 3.21
C ALA A 52 12.58 4.49 2.68
N SER A 53 13.60 4.64 3.53
CA SER A 53 15.00 4.33 3.21
C SER A 53 15.51 3.14 4.00
N THR A 54 14.71 2.65 4.95
CA THR A 54 14.99 1.49 5.79
C THR A 54 13.89 0.44 5.67
N LEU A 55 14.20 -0.80 6.02
CA LEU A 55 13.23 -1.90 6.05
C LEU A 55 12.02 -1.56 6.95
N GLN A 56 12.28 -1.01 8.15
CA GLN A 56 11.23 -0.63 9.09
C GLN A 56 10.31 0.48 8.54
N GLU A 57 10.87 1.47 7.83
CA GLU A 57 10.06 2.48 7.16
C GLU A 57 9.26 1.91 5.99
N ALA A 58 9.83 0.96 5.25
CA ALA A 58 9.15 0.27 4.17
C ALA A 58 7.98 -0.58 4.68
N GLU A 59 8.16 -1.28 5.80
CA GLU A 59 7.09 -2.01 6.50
C GLU A 59 6.01 -1.06 7.03
N ALA A 60 6.40 0.04 7.68
CA ALA A 60 5.45 1.04 8.16
C ALA A 60 4.66 1.69 7.01
N ALA A 61 5.32 2.00 5.89
CA ALA A 61 4.68 2.57 4.71
C ALA A 61 3.77 1.55 4.01
N GLY A 62 4.17 0.28 3.95
CA GLY A 62 3.34 -0.82 3.47
C GLY A 62 2.08 -1.01 4.32
N ASN A 63 2.21 -1.00 5.64
CA ASN A 63 1.08 -1.08 6.57
C ASN A 63 0.14 0.13 6.45
N ALA A 64 0.69 1.34 6.34
CA ALA A 64 -0.11 2.55 6.13
C ALA A 64 -0.89 2.49 4.79
N PHE A 65 -0.26 1.99 3.73
CA PHE A 65 -0.92 1.75 2.45
C PHE A 65 -1.99 0.67 2.54
N ARG A 66 -1.76 -0.43 3.28
CA ARG A 66 -2.75 -1.49 3.53
C ARG A 66 -3.99 -0.94 4.23
N ALA A 67 -3.80 -0.20 5.31
CA ALA A 67 -4.89 0.42 6.07
C ALA A 67 -5.68 1.43 5.21
N TRP A 68 -4.99 2.20 4.37
CA TRP A 68 -5.65 3.07 3.40
C TRP A 68 -6.46 2.27 2.38
N ALA A 69 -5.88 1.23 1.78
CA ALA A 69 -6.57 0.39 0.79
C ALA A 69 -7.81 -0.28 1.40
N GLU A 70 -7.74 -0.72 2.66
CA GLU A 70 -8.88 -1.26 3.40
C GLU A 70 -9.97 -0.19 3.61
N ALA A 71 -9.59 1.01 4.07
CA ALA A 71 -10.53 2.12 4.27
C ALA A 71 -11.21 2.60 2.97
N GLN A 72 -10.62 2.32 1.81
CA GLN A 72 -11.21 2.60 0.49
C GLN A 72 -11.98 1.40 -0.10
N GLY A 73 -12.01 0.25 0.59
CA GLY A 73 -12.58 -0.99 0.03
C GLY A 73 -11.79 -1.54 -1.16
N LEU A 74 -10.53 -1.09 -1.33
CA LEU A 74 -9.63 -1.50 -2.40
C LEU A 74 -8.78 -2.71 -2.03
N LEU A 75 -8.66 -3.02 -0.74
CA LEU A 75 -7.87 -4.16 -0.27
C LEU A 75 -8.57 -5.47 -0.64
N LEU A 76 -7.95 -6.25 -1.51
CA LEU A 76 -8.34 -7.62 -1.74
C LEU A 76 -7.67 -8.44 -0.63
N VAL A 77 -8.41 -8.68 0.45
CA VAL A 77 -7.98 -9.64 1.48
C VAL A 77 -8.30 -11.03 0.92
N PRO A 78 -7.30 -11.83 0.47
CA PRO A 78 -7.58 -13.22 0.21
C PRO A 78 -8.11 -13.84 1.52
N PRO A 79 -9.10 -14.75 1.47
CA PRO A 79 -9.75 -15.30 2.67
C PRO A 79 -8.80 -16.05 3.63
N GLU A 80 -7.50 -16.14 3.34
CA GLU A 80 -6.50 -16.83 4.17
C GLU A 80 -5.91 -15.99 5.32
N ASP A 81 -6.15 -14.66 5.37
CA ASP A 81 -5.89 -13.84 6.57
C ASP A 81 -7.08 -13.88 7.57
N GLY A 82 -8.12 -14.66 7.27
CA GLY A 82 -9.30 -14.88 8.11
C GLY A 82 -9.17 -16.05 9.09
N LYS A 83 -7.98 -16.44 9.52
CA LYS A 83 -7.83 -17.51 10.53
C LYS A 83 -7.18 -17.03 11.82
N ARG A 84 -8.03 -16.50 12.71
CA ARG A 84 -7.96 -16.75 14.16
C ARG A 84 -9.29 -16.40 14.84
N ALA A 85 -10.19 -17.36 14.85
CA ALA A 85 -10.93 -17.80 16.03
C ALA A 85 -11.39 -19.24 15.79
#